data_AF-A0A412WZB8-F1
#
_entry.id   AF-A0A412WZB8-F1
#
_cell.length_a   1.000
_cell.length_b   1.000
_cell.length_c   1.000
_cell.angle_alpha   90.00
_cell.angle_beta   90.00
_cell.angle_gamma   90.00
#
_symmetry.space_group_name_H-M   'P 1'
#
loop_
_entity.id
_entity.type
_entity.pdbx_description
1 polymer ?
#
loop_
_entity_poly.entity_id
_entity_poly.type
_entity_poly.pdbx_seq_one_letter_code
_entity_poly.pdbx_strand_id
1 'polypeptide(L)' 'MLKHIVMWKLKEFAEGKTKAENALIMKESLERLVGIVPEIISLQVGINDSVSKSV' A
#
# COMPACT_ATOMS: atom_id res chain seq x y z
N MET A 1 -1.05 21.70 7.09
CA MET A 1 -0.57 20.49 6.39
C MET A 1 -1.35 19.31 6.92
N LEU A 2 -2.05 18.57 6.06
CA LEU A 2 -2.91 17.46 6.47
C LEU A 2 -2.21 16.14 6.16
N LYS A 3 -2.18 15.23 7.13
CA LYS A 3 -1.66 13.87 6.95
C LYS A 3 -2.85 12.92 6.84
N HIS A 4 -3.07 12.36 5.67
CA HIS A 4 -4.09 11.33 5.46
C HIS A 4 -3.43 9.95 5.63
N ILE A 5 -3.75 9.27 6.73
CA ILE A 5 -3.19 7.95 7.04
C ILE A 5 -4.33 6.94 6.97
N VAL A 6 -4.18 5.94 6.12
CA VAL A 6 -5.16 4.86 5.93
C VAL A 6 -4.45 3.54 6.15
N MET A 7 -5.10 2.63 6.88
CA MET A 7 -4.67 1.25 7.02
C MET A 7 -5.74 0.34 6.44
N TRP A 8 -5.34 -0.58 5.57
CA TRP A 8 -6.22 -1.61 5.03
C TRP A 8 -5.87 -2.98 5.56
N LYS A 9 -6.91 -3.77 5.86
CA LYS A 9 -6.77 -5.20 6.11
C LYS A 9 -7.15 -5.95 4.84
N LEU A 10 -6.14 -6.38 4.10
CA LEU A 10 -6.34 -7.20 2.91
C LEU A 10 -6.82 -8.61 3.30
N LYS A 11 -7.77 -9.13 2.52
CA LYS A 11 -8.20 -10.54 2.60
C LYS A 11 -7.05 -11.44 2.11
N GLU A 12 -7.03 -12.69 2.58
CA GLU A 12 -6.00 -13.66 2.20
C GLU A 12 -5.99 -13.95 0.70
N PHE A 13 -7.19 -14.01 0.11
CA PHE A 13 -7.40 -14.10 -1.32
C PHE A 13 -8.46 -13.08 -1.73
N ALA A 14 -8.14 -12.27 -2.74
CA ALA A 14 -9.07 -11.31 -3.34
C ALA A 14 -8.74 -11.16 -4.82
N GLU A 15 -9.76 -11.04 -5.67
CA GLU A 15 -9.61 -10.88 -7.12
C GLU A 15 -8.70 -11.95 -7.79
N GLY A 16 -8.74 -13.18 -7.26
CA GLY A 16 -7.93 -14.30 -7.75
C GLY A 16 -6.44 -14.22 -7.41
N LYS A 17 -6.02 -13.24 -6.61
CA LYS A 17 -4.63 -13.04 -6.18
C LYS A 17 -4.46 -13.22 -4.69
N THR A 18 -3.23 -13.54 -4.29
CA THR A 18 -2.86 -13.62 -2.88
C THR A 18 -2.81 -12.23 -2.24
N LYS A 19 -2.93 -12.18 -0.90
CA LYS A 19 -2.76 -10.95 -0.12
C LYS A 19 -1.47 -10.20 -0.46
N ALA A 20 -0.35 -10.91 -0.63
CA ALA A 20 0.95 -10.31 -0.92
C ALA A 20 0.97 -9.63 -2.29
N GLU A 21 0.45 -10.29 -3.32
CA GLU A 21 0.35 -9.71 -4.66
C GLU A 21 -0.57 -8.49 -4.69
N ASN A 22 -1.73 -8.56 -4.03
CA ASN A 22 -2.64 -7.41 -3.95
C ASN A 22 -2.02 -6.24 -3.18
N ALA A 23 -1.22 -6.51 -2.15
CA ALA A 23 -0.49 -5.46 -1.43
C ALA A 23 0.54 -4.77 -2.33
N LEU A 24 1.27 -5.53 -3.15
CA LEU A 24 2.24 -4.99 -4.11
C LEU A 24 1.55 -4.15 -5.19
N ILE A 25 0.44 -4.64 -5.74
CA ILE A 25 -0.36 -3.92 -6.76
C ILE A 25 -0.90 -2.61 -6.19
N MET A 26 -1.44 -2.64 -4.97
CA MET A 26 -1.90 -1.43 -4.27
C MET A 26 -0.76 -0.44 -4.06
N LYS A 27 0.39 -0.92 -3.60
CA LYS A 27 1.58 -0.07 -3.42
C LYS A 27 1.97 0.63 -4.73
N GLU A 28 2.15 -0.11 -5.81
CA GLU A 28 2.54 0.48 -7.10
C GLU A 28 1.50 1.48 -7.61
N SER A 29 0.22 1.14 -7.49
CA SER A 29 -0.88 2.00 -7.93
C SER A 29 -0.92 3.32 -7.15
N LEU A 30 -0.69 3.27 -5.83
CA LEU A 30 -0.68 4.46 -4.98
C LEU A 30 0.57 5.32 -5.21
N GLU A 31 1.74 4.69 -5.38
CA GLU A 31 2.97 5.39 -5.73
C GLU A 31 2.85 6.09 -7.09
N ARG A 32 2.15 5.49 -8.06
CA ARG A 32 1.89 6.11 -9.37
C ARG A 32 0.97 7.34 -9.30
N LEU A 33 0.08 7.42 -8.30
CA LEU A 33 -0.76 8.60 -8.12
C LEU A 33 0.06 9.84 -7.71
N VAL A 34 1.23 9.62 -7.12
CA VAL A 34 2.20 10.69 -6.85
C VAL A 34 2.71 11.21 -8.20
N GLY A 35 2.35 12.44 -8.55
CA GLY A 35 2.67 13.05 -9.84
C GLY A 35 1.51 13.08 -10.83
N ILE A 36 0.45 12.28 -10.62
CA ILE A 36 -0.84 12.46 -11.32
C ILE A 36 -1.67 13.50 -10.58
N VAL A 37 -1.72 13.41 -9.24
CA VAL A 37 -2.47 14.34 -8.40
C VAL A 37 -1.49 15.37 -7.83
N PRO A 38 -1.54 16.65 -8.28
CA PRO A 38 -0.57 17.68 -7.88
C PRO A 38 -0.65 18.05 -6.39
N GLU A 39 -1.77 17.73 -5.73
CA GLU A 39 -1.95 17.95 -4.29
C GLU A 39 -1.22 16.92 -3.41
N ILE A 40 -0.80 15.78 -3.98
CA ILE A 40 -0.06 14.75 -3.25
C ILE A 40 1.43 15.10 -3.26
N ILE A 41 1.89 15.71 -2.16
CA ILE A 41 3.29 16.12 -1.98
C ILE A 41 4.20 14.90 -1.72
N SER A 42 3.72 13.95 -0.92
CA SER A 42 4.46 12.75 -0.54
C SER A 42 3.49 11.65 -0.13
N LEU A 43 3.77 10.42 -0.56
CA LEU A 43 3.01 9.23 -0.22
C LEU A 43 3.99 8.10 0.10
N GLN A 44 3.75 7.39 1.20
CA GLN A 44 4.48 6.19 1.57
C GLN A 44 3.49 5.06 1.82
N VAL A 45 3.79 3.89 1.26
CA VAL A 45 3.02 2.67 1.49
C VAL A 45 3.91 1.65 2.18
N GLY A 46 3.54 1.28 3.40
CA GLY A 46 4.13 0.17 4.13
C GLY A 46 3.27 -1.08 3.99
N ILE A 47 3.83 -2.17 3.48
CA ILE A 47 3.18 -3.47 3.50
C ILE A 47 3.63 -4.17 4.78
N ASN A 48 2.69 -4.34 5.72
CA ASN A 48 2.94 -5.16 6.91
C ASN A 48 2.86 -6.63 6.52
N ASP A 49 3.92 -7.10 5.88
CA ASP A 49 4.16 -8.52 5.71
C ASP A 49 4.57 -9.05 7.08
N SER A 50 3.84 -10.00 7.64
CA SER A 50 4.11 -10.61 8.95
C SER A 50 5.39 -11.46 8.95
N VAL A 51 6.37 -11.13 8.11
CA VAL A 51 7.76 -11.49 8.32
C VAL A 51 8.27 -10.58 9.44
N SER A 52 7.93 -10.97 10.67
CA SER A 52 8.77 -10.71 11.81
C SER A 52 10.15 -11.29 11.49
N LYS A 53 11.00 -10.50 10.82
CA LYS A 53 12.45 -10.71 10.92
C LYS A 53 12.83 -10.29 12.33
N SER A 54 12.62 -11.21 13.26
CA SER A 54 13.40 -11.29 14.47
C SER A 54 14.83 -11.55 14.02
N VAL A 55 15.64 -10.50 13.99
CA VAL A 55 17.09 -10.62 14.14
C VAL A 55 17.38 -10.30 15.59
#